data_AF-A0A4R5MLG2-F1
#
_entry.id   AF-A0A4R5MLG2-F1
#
_cell.length_a   1.000
_cell.length_b   1.000
_cell.length_c   1.000
_cell.angle_alpha   90.00
_cell.angle_beta   90.00
_cell.angle_gamma   90.00
#
_symmetry.space_group_name_H-M   'P 1'
#
loop_
_entity.id
_entity.type
_entity.pdbx_description
1 polymer ?
#
loop_
_entity_poly.entity_id
_entity_poly.type
_entity_poly.pdbx_seq_one_letter_code
_entity_poly.pdbx_strand_id
1 'polypeptide(L)' 'MRIQDDFHETYAVVLDGYHSFCIWLDQKSATWRTSKHALIDADALDQIIGKISLIEPSV' A
#
# COMPACT_ATOMS: atom_id res chain seq x y z
N MET A 1 3.05 -4.79 -6.23
CA MET A 1 2.97 -6.27 -6.16
C MET A 1 2.24 -6.64 -4.88
N ARG A 2 1.15 -7.43 -4.95
CA ARG A 2 0.46 -7.92 -3.74
C ARG A 2 1.28 -9.01 -3.06
N ILE A 3 1.46 -8.91 -1.77
CA ILE A 3 2.06 -9.93 -0.90
C ILE A 3 0.91 -10.58 -0.14
N GLN A 4 0.75 -11.87 -0.34
CA GLN A 4 -0.21 -12.66 0.41
C GLN A 4 0.41 -12.99 1.77
N ASP A 5 -0.16 -12.42 2.82
CA ASP A 5 0.20 -12.67 4.21
C ASP A 5 -1.08 -13.00 4.98
N ASP A 6 -0.99 -13.84 6.00
CA ASP A 6 -2.15 -14.35 6.75
C ASP A 6 -2.77 -13.27 7.66
N PHE A 7 -2.09 -12.13 7.82
CA PHE A 7 -2.48 -11.09 8.77
C PHE A 7 -3.04 -9.83 8.11
N HIS A 8 -2.40 -9.33 7.05
CA HIS A 8 -2.79 -8.07 6.42
C HIS A 8 -2.67 -8.17 4.90
N GLU A 9 -3.61 -7.52 4.21
CA GLU A 9 -3.48 -7.30 2.79
C GLU A 9 -2.34 -6.32 2.53
N THR A 10 -1.22 -6.85 2.03
CA THR A 10 0.04 -6.12 1.92
C THR A 10 0.44 -5.96 0.47
N TYR A 11 0.99 -4.81 0.11
CA TYR A 11 1.46 -4.48 -1.22
C TYR A 11 2.89 -3.94 -1.13
N ALA A 12 3.80 -4.59 -1.85
CA ALA A 12 5.10 -4.01 -2.15
C ALA A 12 4.94 -2.94 -3.24
N VAL A 13 5.39 -1.74 -2.92
CA VAL A 13 5.40 -0.57 -3.79
C VAL A 13 6.83 -0.34 -4.27
N VAL A 14 7.00 -0.32 -5.60
CA VAL A 14 8.24 0.06 -6.27
C VAL A 14 7.92 1.30 -7.09
N LEU A 15 8.50 2.43 -6.69
CA LEU A 15 8.38 3.71 -7.37
C LEU A 15 9.76 4.13 -7.85
N ASP A 16 9.84 4.58 -9.09
CA ASP A 16 11.10 5.05 -9.65
C ASP A 16 11.61 6.28 -8.88
N GLY A 17 12.89 6.28 -8.50
CA GLY A 17 13.49 7.32 -7.67
C GLY A 17 13.22 7.22 -6.16
N TYR A 18 12.48 6.21 -5.69
CA TYR A 18 12.20 6.00 -4.26
C TYR A 18 12.70 4.64 -3.76
N HIS A 19 13.00 4.55 -2.46
CA HIS A 19 13.21 3.25 -1.83
C HIS A 19 11.92 2.44 -1.86
N SER A 20 12.00 1.16 -2.23
CA SER A 20 10.85 0.25 -2.17
C SER A 20 10.33 0.13 -0.73
N PHE A 21 9.02 0.19 -0.56
CA PHE A 21 8.36 0.06 0.73
C PHE A 21 7.10 -0.79 0.63
N CYS A 22 6.58 -1.21 1.78
CA CYS A 22 5.30 -1.92 1.84
C CYS A 22 4.20 -0.98 2.32
N ILE A 23 3.02 -1.17 1.77
CA ILE A 23 1.77 -0.62 2.30
C ILE A 23 0.81 -1.74 2.61
N TRP A 24 -0.02 -1.58 3.63
CA TRP A 24 -1.00 -2.58 3.99
C TRP A 24 -2.26 -1.94 4.56
N LEU A 25 -3.39 -2.60 4.37
CA LEU A 25 -4.64 -2.22 5.01
C LEU A 25 -4.69 -2.83 6.41
N ASP A 26 -4.63 -1.98 7.44
CA ASP A 26 -4.86 -2.42 8.82
C ASP A 26 -6.36 -2.68 9.02
N GLN A 27 -6.75 -3.95 9.11
CA GLN A 27 -8.15 -4.35 9.26
C GLN A 27 -8.79 -3.85 10.55
N LYS A 28 -7.99 -3.59 11.60
CA LYS A 28 -8.52 -3.13 12.89
C LYS A 28 -8.99 -1.69 12.84
N SER A 29 -8.24 -0.82 12.17
CA SER A 29 -8.58 0.59 12.04
C SER A 29 -9.21 0.95 10.69
N ALA A 30 -9.27 0.00 9.75
CA ALA A 30 -9.64 0.24 8.35
C ALA A 30 -8.81 1.37 7.71
N THR A 31 -7.54 1.51 8.12
CA THR A 31 -6.62 2.53 7.59
C THR A 31 -5.45 1.91 6.86
N TRP A 32 -5.05 2.53 5.77
CA TRP A 32 -3.81 2.17 5.09
C TRP A 32 -2.60 2.64 5.89
N ARG A 33 -1.60 1.76 5.98
CA ARG A 33 -0.34 1.98 6.69
C ARG A 33 0.81 1.74 5.73
N THR A 34 1.94 2.39 6.01
CA THR A 34 3.18 2.26 5.24
C THR A 34 4.32 1.83 6.16
N SER A 35 5.38 1.27 5.59
CA SER A 35 6.59 0.96 6.35
C SER A 35 7.11 2.21 7.08
N LYS A 36 7.62 2.05 8.31
CA LYS A 36 8.05 3.15 9.20
C LYS A 36 9.04 4.15 8.57
N HIS A 37 9.77 3.74 7.54
CA HIS A 37 10.77 4.56 6.85
C HIS A 37 10.36 4.93 5.41
N ALA A 38 9.11 4.71 5.04
CA ALA A 38 8.58 5.19 3.76
C ALA A 38 8.51 6.72 3.81
N LEU A 39 9.51 7.38 3.22
CA LEU A 39 9.52 8.82 3.00
C LEU A 39 8.60 9.14 1.81
N ILE A 40 7.29 9.03 2.04
CA ILE A 40 6.26 9.31 1.05
C ILE A 40 5.22 10.28 1.62
N ASP A 41 4.86 11.27 0.82
CA ASP A 41 3.82 12.24 1.17
C ASP A 41 2.42 11.61 1.11
N ALA A 42 1.49 12.15 1.90
CA ALA A 42 0.13 11.64 1.99
C ALA A 42 -0.59 11.61 0.63
N ASP A 43 -0.43 12.65 -0.20
CA ASP A 43 -1.04 12.71 -1.53
C ASP A 43 -0.54 11.61 -2.46
N ALA A 44 0.76 11.28 -2.38
CA ALA A 44 1.33 10.22 -3.17
C ALA A 44 0.85 8.83 -2.69
N LEU A 45 0.69 8.67 -1.38
CA LEU A 45 0.10 7.46 -0.78
C LEU A 45 -1.34 7.25 -1.26
N ASP A 46 -2.18 8.29 -1.23
CA ASP A 46 -3.57 8.23 -1.69
C ASP A 46 -3.66 7.87 -3.18
N GLN A 47 -2.76 8.40 -4.01
CA GLN A 47 -2.69 8.03 -5.43
C GLN A 47 -2.32 6.56 -5.63
N ILE A 48 -1.41 6.01 -4.82
CA ILE A 48 -1.02 4.60 -4.89
C ILE A 48 -2.20 3.71 -4.47
N ILE A 49 -2.88 4.06 -3.37
CA ILE A 49 -4.06 3.34 -2.89
C ILE A 49 -5.17 3.36 -3.94
N GLY A 50 -5.45 4.53 -4.52
CA GLY A 50 -6.44 4.65 -5.60
C GLY A 50 -6.11 3.78 -6.80
N LYS A 51 -4.83 3.63 -7.16
CA LYS A 51 -4.40 2.70 -8.22
C LYS A 51 -4.59 1.24 -7.82
N ILE A 52 -4.35 0.87 -6.57
CA ILE A 52 -4.59 -0.50 -6.09
C ILE A 52 -6.08 -0.86 -6.19
N SER A 53 -6.98 0.03 -5.75
CA SER A 53 -8.43 -0.19 -5.85
C SER A 53 -8.95 -0.30 -7.28
N LEU A 54 -8.21 0.22 -8.27
CA LEU A 54 -8.54 0.07 -9.69
C LEU A 54 -8.03 -1.25 -10.29
N ILE A 55 -7.00 -1.85 -9.68
CA ILE A 55 -6.37 -3.10 -10.15
C ILE A 55 -7.10 -4.32 -9.58
N GLU A 56 -7.75 -4.21 -8.41
CA GLU A 56 -8.60 -5.25 -7.86
C GLU A 56 -10.07 -5.00 -8.25
N PRO A 57 -10.59 -5.62 -9.32
CA PRO A 57 -12.02 -5.59 -9.57
C PRO A 57 -12.72 -6.26 -8.39
N SER A 58 -13.73 -5.59 -7.83
CA SER A 58 -14.60 -6.13 -6.81
C SER A 58 -15.20 -7.45 -7.34
N VAL A 59 -14.69 -8.58 -6.84
CA VAL A 59 -15.27 -9.92 -7.05
C VAL A 59 -16.48 -10.09 -6.14
#